data_AF-A0A2V9Q2E7-F1
#
_entry.id   AF-A0A2V9Q2E7-F1
#
_cell.length_a   1.000
_cell.length_b   1.000
_cell.length_c   1.000
_cell.angle_alpha   90.00
_cell.angle_beta   90.00
_cell.angle_gamma   90.00
#
_symmetry.space_group_name_H-M   'P 1'
#
loop_
_entity.id
_entity.type
_entity.pdbx_description
1 polymer ?
#
loop_
_entity_poly.entity_id
_entity_poly.type
_entity_poly.pdbx_seq_one_letter_code
_entity_poly.pdbx_strand_id
1 'polypeptide(L)'
;MIGNFSGARLSDFLKMIGADTAAGFVTVQCADDYYESLDMATALHPQTLLCYEMYGQPLTREHGAPLRLTIPTKVGYKQAKYLTDLKVTRVLEKVGYWEDQGYSEFYGL
;
A
#
# COMPACT_ATOMS: atom_id res chain seq x y z
N MET A 1 0.92 -10.07 -20.12
CA MET A 1 -0.32 -9.32 -19.84
C MET A 1 -0.02 -8.41 -18.66
N ILE A 2 -0.19 -7.10 -18.79
CA ILE A 2 -0.05 -6.16 -17.67
C ILE A 2 -1.33 -6.27 -16.82
N GLY A 3 -1.22 -6.44 -15.51
CA GLY A 3 -2.39 -6.53 -14.62
C GLY A 3 -3.23 -5.26 -14.68
N ASN A 4 -4.52 -5.37 -15.03
CA ASN A 4 -5.46 -4.26 -14.97
C ASN A 4 -6.12 -4.25 -13.59
N PHE A 5 -5.67 -3.35 -12.72
CA PHE A 5 -6.19 -3.16 -11.36
C PHE A 5 -7.05 -1.90 -11.29
N SER A 6 -8.12 -1.96 -10.51
CA SER A 6 -9.06 -0.84 -10.30
C SER A 6 -9.39 -0.68 -8.82
N GLY A 7 -9.56 0.57 -8.40
CA GLY A 7 -9.80 0.91 -7.00
C GLY A 7 -9.78 2.40 -6.72
N ALA A 8 -9.84 2.76 -5.44
CA ALA A 8 -9.77 4.14 -4.99
C ALA A 8 -8.31 4.61 -4.92
N ARG A 9 -8.05 5.86 -5.26
CA ARG A 9 -6.73 6.46 -5.01
C ARG A 9 -6.51 6.60 -3.51
N LEU A 10 -5.35 6.18 -3.04
CA LEU A 10 -5.00 6.32 -1.62
C LEU A 10 -5.00 7.79 -1.20
N SER A 11 -4.55 8.69 -2.07
CA SER A 11 -4.58 10.13 -1.83
C SER A 11 -5.99 10.69 -1.59
N ASP A 12 -6.99 10.23 -2.34
CA ASP A 12 -8.37 10.68 -2.18
C ASP A 12 -8.98 10.12 -0.89
N PHE A 13 -8.65 8.87 -0.54
CA PHE A 13 -9.07 8.26 0.72
C PHE A 13 -8.47 9.01 1.93
N LEU A 14 -7.17 9.29 1.93
CA LEU A 14 -6.50 10.02 3.00
C LEU A 14 -7.09 11.42 3.21
N LYS A 15 -7.38 12.13 2.11
CA LYS A 15 -8.06 13.43 2.18
C LYS A 15 -9.46 13.32 2.76
N MET A 16 -10.22 12.30 2.34
CA MET A 16 -11.59 12.07 2.78
C MET A 16 -11.69 11.85 4.30
N ILE A 17 -10.74 11.11 4.88
CA ILE A 17 -10.70 10.86 6.33
C ILE A 17 -10.05 12.00 7.13
N GLY A 18 -9.59 13.08 6.47
CA GLY A 18 -8.89 14.19 7.11
C GLY A 18 -7.52 13.80 7.69
N ALA A 19 -6.82 12.86 7.05
CA ALA A 19 -5.50 12.43 7.50
C ALA A 19 -4.48 13.57 7.47
N ASP A 20 -3.55 13.56 8.43
CA ASP A 20 -2.41 14.48 8.43
C ASP A 20 -1.41 14.07 7.34
N THR A 21 -1.57 14.61 6.14
CA THR A 21 -0.66 14.36 5.01
C THR A 21 0.67 15.09 5.14
N ALA A 22 0.90 15.87 6.21
CA ALA A 22 2.22 16.37 6.56
C ALA A 22 2.99 15.38 7.45
N ALA A 23 2.36 14.26 7.84
CA ALA A 23 3.07 13.11 8.38
C ALA A 23 4.00 12.50 7.32
N GLY A 24 5.10 11.90 7.76
CA GLY A 24 6.13 11.38 6.85
C GLY A 24 5.74 10.10 6.13
N PHE A 25 4.90 9.27 6.74
CA PHE A 25 4.70 7.89 6.30
C PHE A 25 3.27 7.39 6.47
N VAL A 26 2.93 6.39 5.65
CA VAL A 26 1.74 5.53 5.82
C VAL A 26 2.22 4.11 6.01
N THR A 27 1.82 3.47 7.10
CA THR A 27 2.09 2.05 7.33
C THR A 27 0.79 1.25 7.18
N VAL A 28 0.92 0.05 6.63
CA VAL A 28 -0.19 -0.88 6.39
C VAL A 28 0.06 -2.19 7.10
N GLN A 29 -1.00 -2.80 7.62
CA GLN A 29 -0.98 -4.16 8.14
C GLN A 29 -1.93 -5.04 7.34
N CYS A 30 -1.59 -6.32 7.27
CA CYS A 30 -2.28 -7.33 6.51
C CYS A 30 -2.72 -8.48 7.40
N ALA A 31 -3.78 -9.18 6.98
CA ALA A 31 -4.33 -10.31 7.72
C ALA A 31 -3.38 -11.52 7.82
N ASP A 32 -2.33 -11.59 7.00
CA ASP A 32 -1.32 -12.65 6.96
C ASP A 32 -0.01 -12.25 7.65
N ASP A 33 -0.08 -11.35 8.64
CA ASP A 33 1.06 -10.77 9.37
C ASP A 33 2.04 -9.97 8.51
N TYR A 34 1.73 -9.77 7.23
CA TYR A 34 2.49 -8.89 6.35
C TYR A 34 2.28 -7.43 6.73
N TYR A 35 3.32 -6.61 6.55
CA TYR A 35 3.24 -5.17 6.77
C TYR A 35 4.13 -4.45 5.78
N GLU A 36 3.72 -3.25 5.42
CA GLU A 36 4.50 -2.38 4.56
C GLU A 36 4.43 -0.93 5.03
N SER A 37 5.45 -0.18 4.67
CA SER A 37 5.47 1.25 4.88
C SER A 37 5.77 1.97 3.57
N LEU A 38 5.12 3.12 3.40
CA LEU A 38 5.28 4.02 2.28
C LEU A 38 5.67 5.39 2.82
N ASP A 39 6.57 6.07 2.12
CA ASP A 39 6.70 7.52 2.26
C ASP A 39 5.41 8.22 1.79
N MET A 40 5.13 9.39 2.36
CA MET A 40 3.90 10.12 2.05
C MET A 40 3.82 10.56 0.57
N ALA A 41 4.95 10.80 -0.11
CA ALA A 41 4.92 11.17 -1.52
C ALA A 41 4.46 10.00 -2.40
N THR A 42 4.93 8.77 -2.11
CA THR A 42 4.42 7.55 -2.76
C THR A 42 2.96 7.30 -2.40
N ALA A 43 2.56 7.48 -1.13
CA ALA A 43 1.18 7.29 -0.71
C ALA A 43 0.21 8.26 -1.42
N LEU A 44 0.65 9.49 -1.68
CA LEU A 44 -0.12 10.52 -2.37
C LEU A 44 -0.06 10.43 -3.91
N HIS A 45 0.80 9.57 -4.45
CA HIS A 45 0.99 9.44 -5.89
C HIS A 45 -0.31 9.02 -6.60
N PRO A 46 -0.68 9.62 -7.75
CA PRO A 46 -1.96 9.35 -8.43
C PRO A 46 -2.20 7.90 -8.86
N GLN A 47 -1.13 7.11 -8.96
CA GLN A 47 -1.17 5.68 -9.33
C GLN A 47 -1.16 4.73 -8.12
N THR A 48 -1.07 5.25 -6.89
CA THR A 48 -1.15 4.43 -5.67
C THR A 48 -2.62 4.19 -5.33
N LEU A 49 -3.03 2.92 -5.39
CA LEU A 49 -4.44 2.54 -5.27
C LEU A 49 -4.68 1.61 -4.08
N LEU A 50 -5.79 1.87 -3.39
CA LEU A 50 -6.53 0.87 -2.61
C LEU A 50 -7.41 0.09 -3.59
N CYS A 51 -6.89 -1.05 -4.02
CA CYS A 51 -7.42 -1.85 -5.11
C CYS A 51 -8.32 -2.97 -4.59
N TYR A 52 -9.53 -3.06 -5.15
CA TYR A 52 -10.54 -4.07 -4.82
C TYR A 52 -11.09 -4.78 -6.07
N GLU A 53 -10.60 -4.42 -7.27
CA GLU A 53 -10.97 -5.03 -8.54
C GLU A 53 -9.76 -5.36 -9.42
N MET A 54 -9.88 -6.41 -10.22
CA MET A 54 -8.95 -6.77 -11.28
C MET A 54 -9.73 -7.21 -12.53
N TYR A 55 -9.38 -6.66 -13.69
CA TYR A 55 -10.08 -6.88 -14.97
C TYR A 55 -11.61 -6.64 -14.90
N GLY A 56 -12.03 -5.62 -14.14
CA GLY A 56 -13.45 -5.25 -14.00
C GLY A 56 -14.28 -6.25 -13.18
N GLN A 57 -13.62 -7.12 -12.39
CA GLN A 57 -14.26 -8.04 -11.46
C GLN A 57 -13.67 -7.85 -10.06
N PRO A 58 -14.41 -8.18 -8.99
CA PRO A 58 -13.85 -8.20 -7.64
C PRO A 58 -12.59 -9.07 -7.57
N LEU A 59 -11.63 -8.68 -6.73
CA LEU A 59 -10.42 -9.47 -6.52
C LEU A 59 -10.77 -10.90 -6.09
N THR A 60 -10.01 -11.87 -6.59
CA THR A 60 -10.00 -13.21 -5.99
C THR A 60 -9.08 -13.23 -4.78
N ARG A 61 -9.23 -14.24 -3.92
CA ARG A 61 -8.36 -14.42 -2.74
C ARG A 61 -6.89 -14.41 -3.11
N GLU A 62 -6.48 -15.13 -4.16
CA GLU A 62 -5.07 -15.18 -4.62
C GLU A 62 -4.50 -13.79 -5.00
N HIS A 63 -5.37 -12.88 -5.45
CA HIS A 63 -5.00 -11.52 -5.82
C HIS A 63 -5.07 -10.52 -4.66
N GLY A 64 -5.42 -10.95 -3.45
CA GLY A 64 -5.43 -10.09 -2.26
C GLY A 64 -6.78 -9.54 -1.85
N ALA A 65 -7.89 -10.19 -2.25
CA ALA A 65 -9.23 -9.80 -1.82
C ALA A 65 -9.38 -9.73 -0.29
N PRO A 66 -10.22 -8.84 0.26
CA PRO A 66 -11.09 -7.90 -0.48
C PRO A 66 -10.36 -6.62 -0.92
N LEU A 67 -9.22 -6.31 -0.32
CA LEU A 67 -8.51 -5.06 -0.54
C LEU A 67 -6.99 -5.32 -0.55
N ARG A 68 -6.34 -4.82 -1.59
CA ARG A 68 -4.89 -4.81 -1.73
C ARG A 68 -4.36 -3.40 -1.96
N LEU A 69 -3.08 -3.23 -1.73
CA LEU A 69 -2.33 -2.06 -2.17
C LEU A 69 -1.71 -2.33 -3.54
N THR A 70 -1.76 -1.33 -4.41
CA THR A 70 -1.08 -1.34 -5.71
C THR A 70 -0.27 -0.07 -5.87
N ILE A 71 1.05 -0.24 -6.05
CA ILE A 71 2.03 0.85 -6.15
C ILE A 71 2.89 0.59 -7.39
N PRO A 72 2.47 1.06 -8.58
CA PRO A 72 3.20 0.78 -9.83
C PRO A 72 4.62 1.33 -9.88
N THR A 73 4.93 2.32 -9.04
CA THR A 73 6.25 2.98 -8.95
C THR A 73 7.26 2.24 -8.09
N LYS A 74 6.85 1.19 -7.38
CA LYS A 74 7.69 0.40 -6.46
C LYS A 74 7.76 -1.07 -6.88
N VAL A 75 8.70 -1.81 -6.29
CA VAL A 75 8.95 -3.23 -6.60
C VAL A 75 7.80 -4.13 -6.15
N GLY A 76 7.73 -5.33 -6.72
CA GLY A 76 6.55 -6.21 -6.59
C GLY A 76 6.16 -6.58 -5.16
N TYR A 77 7.12 -6.75 -4.24
CA TYR A 77 6.81 -7.13 -2.87
C TYR A 77 6.10 -6.01 -2.07
N LYS A 78 6.29 -4.73 -2.45
CA LYS A 78 5.60 -3.60 -1.82
C LYS A 78 4.09 -3.59 -2.01
N GLN A 79 3.58 -4.39 -2.93
CA GLN A 79 2.16 -4.45 -3.21
C GLN A 79 1.45 -5.38 -2.21
N ALA A 80 1.29 -4.89 -0.98
CA ALA A 80 0.63 -5.57 0.12
C ALA A 80 -0.77 -6.08 -0.25
N LYS A 81 -1.14 -7.26 0.26
CA LYS A 81 -2.43 -7.93 0.05
C LYS A 81 -3.18 -8.04 1.37
N TYR A 82 -4.50 -8.23 1.34
CA TYR A 82 -5.30 -8.49 2.54
C TYR A 82 -5.23 -7.37 3.60
N LEU A 83 -5.30 -6.11 3.16
CA LEU A 83 -5.16 -4.94 4.05
C LEU A 83 -6.25 -4.96 5.14
N THR A 84 -5.82 -4.80 6.39
CA THR A 84 -6.70 -4.68 7.56
C THR A 84 -6.61 -3.29 8.19
N ASP A 85 -5.42 -2.71 8.24
CA ASP A 85 -5.15 -1.47 8.95
C ASP A 85 -4.27 -0.51 8.14
N LEU A 86 -4.53 0.78 8.31
CA LEU A 86 -3.78 1.90 7.73
C LEU A 86 -3.46 2.89 8.86
N LYS A 87 -2.18 3.18 9.08
CA LYS A 87 -1.70 4.13 10.10
C LYS A 87 -0.88 5.22 9.45
N VAL A 88 -1.26 6.47 9.69
CA VAL A 88 -0.51 7.66 9.27
C VAL A 88 0.41 8.06 10.43
N THR A 89 1.71 8.15 10.18
CA THR A 89 2.71 8.34 11.24
C THR A 89 3.87 9.25 10.82
N ARG A 90 4.43 9.97 11.79
CA ARG A 90 5.68 10.75 11.64
C ARG A 90 6.92 9.90 11.88
N VAL A 91 6.78 8.83 12.67
CA VAL A 91 7.88 7.95 13.06
C VAL A 91 7.71 6.63 12.33
N LEU A 92 8.75 6.22 11.61
CA LEU A 92 8.81 4.94 10.95
C LEU A 92 9.36 3.89 11.94
N GLU A 93 8.47 3.09 12.52
CA GLU A 93 8.85 2.02 13.46
C GLU A 93 9.35 0.76 12.75
N LYS A 94 8.83 0.49 11.54
CA LYS A 94 9.15 -0.65 10.70
C LYS A 94 9.25 -0.21 9.24
N VAL A 95 10.29 -0.62 8.52
CA VAL A 95 10.55 -0.14 7.15
C VAL A 95 9.70 -0.88 6.13
N GLY A 96 9.55 -2.18 6.33
CA GLY A 96 8.77 -3.07 5.47
C GLY A 96 9.16 -4.51 5.76
N TYR A 97 8.25 -5.45 5.49
CA TYR A 97 8.45 -6.84 5.89
C TYR A 97 9.75 -7.46 5.35
N TRP A 98 10.12 -7.13 4.11
CA TRP A 98 11.34 -7.65 3.48
C TRP A 98 12.58 -6.83 3.84
N GLU A 99 12.44 -5.51 3.98
CA GLU A 99 13.53 -4.62 4.39
C GLU A 99 14.01 -4.93 5.79
N ASP A 100 13.09 -5.17 6.72
CA ASP A 100 13.39 -5.59 8.09
C ASP A 100 14.05 -7.00 8.13
N GLN A 101 14.02 -7.75 7.02
CA GLN A 101 14.72 -9.03 6.82
C GLN A 101 16.01 -8.93 5.99
N GLY A 102 16.48 -7.71 5.71
CA GLY A 102 17.77 -7.46 5.05
C GLY A 102 17.68 -7.14 3.55
N TYR A 103 16.48 -6.91 3.01
CA TYR A 103 16.36 -6.29 1.68
C TYR A 103 16.72 -4.81 1.76
N SER A 104 17.26 -4.26 0.66
CA SER A 104 17.67 -2.86 0.64
C SER A 104 16.48 -1.91 0.74
N GLU A 105 16.58 -0.95 1.65
CA GLU A 105 15.61 0.13 1.86
C GLU A 105 15.40 0.99 0.61
N PHE A 106 16.35 1.01 -0.32
CA PHE A 106 16.25 1.76 -1.59
C PHE A 106 15.06 1.33 -2.45
N TYR A 107 14.63 0.08 -2.32
CA TYR A 107 13.46 -0.44 -3.01
C TYR A 107 12.15 -0.08 -2.29
N GLY A 108 12.29 0.53 -1.11
CA GLY A 108 11.29 0.49 -0.07
C GLY A 108 10.61 1.82 0.25
N LEU A 109 11.43 2.81 0.57
CA LEU A 109 11.03 4.19 0.85
C LEU A 109 11.36 5.09 -0.35
#